data_AF-A0A9W6QE01-F1
#
_entry.id   AF-A0A9W6QE01-F1
#
_cell.length_a   1.000
_cell.length_b   1.000
_cell.length_c   1.000
_cell.angle_alpha   90.00
_cell.angle_beta   90.00
_cell.angle_gamma   90.00
#
_symmetry.space_group_name_H-M   'P 1'
#
loop_
_entity.id
_entity.type
_entity.pdbx_description
1 polymer ?
#
loop_
_entity_poly.entity_id
_entity_poly.type
_entity_poly.pdbx_seq_one_letter_code
_entity_poly.pdbx_strand_id
1 'polypeptide(L)'
;MPVINEPRRPQGGHPAAAPPRVPDPADPHGRPAGPPSLGHQAPQRHQVPQGHQAPQGHQAPQASLGHQAAAQLLGLREVVLPAAVVAAADLLLGDALGSDDPVTREAAAATRGRLRAALGQA
;
A
#
# COMPACT_ATOMS: atom_id res chain seq x y z
N MET A 1 48.16 -38.15 18.67
CA MET A 1 47.79 -36.76 19.04
C MET A 1 46.75 -36.27 18.04
N PRO A 2 45.44 -36.31 18.32
CA PRO A 2 44.45 -35.72 17.42
C PRO A 2 44.36 -34.21 17.66
N VAL A 3 44.45 -33.44 16.58
CA VAL A 3 44.21 -31.99 16.55
C VAL A 3 42.70 -31.76 16.46
N ILE A 4 42.10 -31.19 17.51
CA ILE A 4 40.69 -30.81 17.54
C ILE A 4 40.58 -29.46 16.84
N ASN A 5 39.81 -29.42 15.75
CA ASN A 5 39.55 -28.21 14.98
C ASN A 5 38.34 -27.49 15.61
N GLU A 6 38.56 -26.41 16.37
CA GLU A 6 37.46 -25.62 16.94
C GLU A 6 36.72 -24.80 15.86
N PRO A 7 35.38 -24.70 15.91
CA PRO A 7 34.63 -23.80 15.04
C PRO A 7 34.89 -22.34 15.43
N ARG A 8 35.38 -21.52 14.49
CA ARG A 8 35.55 -20.09 14.69
C ARG A 8 34.19 -19.42 14.97
N ARG A 9 34.05 -18.76 16.13
CA ARG A 9 32.94 -17.83 16.38
C ARG A 9 33.02 -16.64 15.42
N PRO A 10 31.92 -16.21 14.78
CA PRO A 10 31.90 -14.94 14.08
C PRO A 10 31.97 -13.80 15.11
N GLN A 11 33.11 -13.13 15.17
CA GLN A 11 33.22 -11.77 15.69
C GLN A 11 32.63 -10.82 14.65
N GLY A 12 31.67 -9.99 15.05
CA GLY A 12 31.09 -8.99 14.16
C GLY A 12 29.77 -8.44 14.67
N GLY A 13 29.79 -7.83 15.85
CA GLY A 13 28.68 -7.01 16.32
C GLY A 13 28.58 -5.75 15.46
N HIS A 14 27.78 -5.80 14.40
CA HIS A 14 27.31 -4.59 13.74
C HIS A 14 26.13 -4.05 14.56
N PRO A 15 26.16 -2.81 15.06
CA PRO A 15 24.97 -2.22 15.64
C PRO A 15 23.89 -2.21 14.56
N ALA A 16 22.76 -2.86 14.85
CA ALA A 16 21.58 -2.83 13.99
C ALA A 16 21.26 -1.36 13.70
N ALA A 17 21.32 -0.98 12.42
CA ALA A 17 20.90 0.34 11.99
C ALA A 17 19.44 0.53 12.44
N ALA A 18 19.22 1.52 13.31
CA ALA A 18 17.88 1.89 13.73
C ALA A 18 17.04 2.22 12.50
N PRO A 19 15.74 1.83 12.45
CA PRO A 19 14.88 2.18 11.34
C PRO A 19 14.80 3.71 11.19
N PRO A 20 14.63 4.23 9.96
CA PRO A 20 14.52 5.66 9.74
C PRO A 20 13.35 6.22 10.55
N ARG A 21 13.62 7.25 11.37
CA ARG A 21 12.56 7.96 12.09
C ARG A 21 11.65 8.62 11.07
N VAL A 22 10.36 8.34 11.17
CA VAL A 22 9.32 9.02 10.40
C VAL A 22 9.36 10.51 10.81
N PRO A 23 9.39 11.47 9.87
CA PRO A 23 9.21 12.87 10.21
C PRO A 23 7.84 13.07 10.86
N ASP A 24 7.82 13.71 12.03
CA ASP A 24 6.60 14.14 12.71
C ASP A 24 5.72 14.94 11.74
N PRO A 25 4.40 14.68 11.64
CA PRO A 25 3.51 15.52 10.84
C PRO A 25 3.63 16.97 11.30
N ALA A 26 4.06 17.85 10.40
CA ALA A 26 4.13 19.27 10.66
C ALA A 26 2.75 19.77 11.12
N ASP A 27 2.70 20.28 12.35
CA ASP A 27 1.54 20.94 12.95
C ASP A 27 0.96 21.97 11.96
N PRO A 28 -0.26 21.78 11.42
CA PRO A 28 -0.81 22.68 10.41
C PRO A 28 -1.45 23.95 11.01
N HIS A 29 -1.08 24.34 12.24
CA HIS A 29 -1.75 25.42 12.96
C HIS A 29 -0.79 26.52 13.40
N GLY A 30 -0.22 27.22 12.40
CA GLY A 30 0.23 28.59 12.58
C GLY A 30 -0.99 29.48 12.86
N ARG A 31 -1.20 29.85 14.13
CA ARG A 31 -2.10 30.94 14.53
C ARG A 31 -1.68 32.24 13.83
N PRO A 32 -2.56 32.95 13.10
CA PRO A 32 -2.32 34.36 12.83
C PRO A 32 -2.68 35.16 14.08
N ALA A 33 -1.66 35.81 14.66
CA ALA A 33 -1.84 36.82 15.68
C ALA A 33 -2.36 38.13 15.03
N GLY A 34 -3.48 38.65 15.52
CA GLY A 34 -3.92 40.01 15.23
C GLY A 34 -5.44 40.19 15.21
N PRO A 35 -6.03 41.12 15.99
CA PRO A 35 -7.46 41.40 15.97
C PRO A 35 -7.85 42.25 14.74
N PRO A 36 -9.11 42.16 14.24
CA PRO A 36 -9.54 42.94 13.08
C PRO A 36 -9.85 44.40 13.47
N SER A 37 -9.20 45.35 12.80
CA SER A 37 -9.61 46.77 12.80
C SER A 37 -10.60 47.02 11.65
N LEU A 38 -11.83 47.36 12.00
CA LEU A 38 -12.86 47.90 11.11
C LEU A 38 -12.48 49.31 10.63
N GLY A 39 -12.48 49.56 9.32
CA GLY A 39 -12.22 50.90 8.78
C GLY A 39 -12.32 51.04 7.25
N HIS A 40 -13.53 51.35 6.79
CA HIS A 40 -13.88 52.30 5.71
C HIS A 40 -13.52 52.06 4.22
N GLN A 41 -14.49 52.46 3.38
CA GLN A 41 -14.64 52.31 1.93
C GLN A 41 -13.62 53.07 1.05
N ALA A 42 -13.33 52.53 -0.14
CA ALA A 42 -13.26 53.28 -1.41
C ALA A 42 -13.31 52.33 -2.63
N PRO A 43 -14.04 52.64 -3.73
CA PRO A 43 -13.96 51.91 -4.98
C PRO A 43 -12.96 52.59 -5.92
N GLN A 44 -11.79 51.99 -6.16
CA GLN A 44 -10.85 52.49 -7.17
C GLN A 44 -10.68 51.50 -8.31
N ARG A 45 -11.18 51.92 -9.47
CA ARG A 45 -10.91 51.34 -10.79
C ARG A 45 -9.45 51.61 -11.13
N HIS A 46 -8.64 50.57 -11.34
CA HIS A 46 -7.41 50.64 -12.13
C HIS A 46 -7.25 49.33 -12.90
N GLN A 47 -7.32 49.44 -14.23
CA GLN A 47 -6.99 48.37 -15.16
C GLN A 47 -5.49 48.12 -15.16
N VAL A 48 -5.11 46.85 -15.11
CA VAL A 48 -3.85 46.33 -15.66
C VAL A 48 -4.17 44.98 -16.32
N PRO A 49 -4.02 44.82 -17.64
CA PRO A 49 -3.97 43.50 -18.24
C PRO A 49 -2.53 42.99 -18.06
N GLN A 50 -2.21 42.44 -16.88
CA GLN A 50 -0.97 41.70 -16.71
C GLN A 50 -1.15 40.29 -17.26
N GLY A 51 -0.16 39.91 -18.08
CA GLY A 51 -0.22 38.80 -18.99
C GLY A 51 -0.62 37.48 -18.35
N HIS A 52 -1.33 36.70 -19.15
CA HIS A 52 -1.46 35.26 -18.97
C HIS A 52 -0.06 34.63 -19.04
N GLN A 53 0.61 34.52 -17.90
CA GLN A 53 1.64 33.50 -17.69
C GLN A 53 1.23 32.68 -16.48
N ALA A 54 0.33 31.73 -16.73
CA ALA A 54 0.27 30.55 -15.87
C ALA A 54 1.68 29.94 -15.87
N PRO A 55 2.29 29.64 -14.72
CA PRO A 55 3.40 28.71 -14.70
C PRO A 55 2.86 27.39 -15.25
N GLN A 56 3.22 27.08 -16.48
CA GLN A 56 3.12 25.73 -17.04
C GLN A 56 4.09 24.87 -16.22
N GLY A 57 3.57 24.39 -15.10
CA GLY A 57 4.26 23.55 -14.15
C GLY A 57 3.25 22.65 -13.49
N HIS A 58 2.36 22.04 -14.28
CA HIS A 58 1.73 20.80 -13.88
C HIS A 58 2.82 19.73 -13.88
N GLN A 59 3.75 19.81 -12.92
CA GLN A 59 4.46 18.65 -12.45
C GLN A 59 3.34 17.75 -11.90
N ALA A 60 2.91 16.78 -12.71
CA ALA A 60 2.14 15.66 -12.18
C ALA A 60 2.88 15.20 -10.91
N PRO A 61 2.20 15.07 -9.77
CA PRO A 61 2.84 14.64 -8.55
C PRO A 61 3.60 13.37 -8.90
N GLN A 62 4.93 13.41 -8.76
CA GLN A 62 5.76 12.24 -9.00
C GLN A 62 5.18 11.14 -8.13
N ALA A 63 4.51 10.17 -8.75
CA ALA A 63 3.81 9.12 -8.04
C ALA A 63 4.85 8.45 -7.14
N SER A 64 4.71 8.61 -5.84
CA SER A 64 5.59 7.94 -4.89
C SER A 64 5.53 6.44 -5.15
N LEU A 65 6.60 5.72 -4.79
CA LEU A 65 6.59 4.25 -4.91
C LEU A 65 5.36 3.62 -4.23
N GLY A 66 4.90 4.21 -3.12
CA GLY A 66 3.66 3.80 -2.46
C GLY A 66 2.41 4.03 -3.31
N HIS A 67 2.30 5.16 -4.02
CA HIS A 67 1.19 5.42 -4.94
C HIS A 67 1.22 4.47 -6.14
N GLN A 68 2.40 4.20 -6.70
CA GLN A 68 2.55 3.23 -7.79
C GLN A 68 2.20 1.81 -7.35
N ALA A 69 2.65 1.40 -6.16
CA ALA A 69 2.30 0.09 -5.59
C ALA A 69 0.79 -0.02 -5.32
N ALA A 70 0.17 1.01 -4.75
CA ALA A 70 -1.28 1.03 -4.53
C ALA A 70 -2.05 0.98 -5.86
N ALA A 71 -1.62 1.70 -6.89
CA ALA A 71 -2.22 1.65 -8.22
C ALA A 71 -2.07 0.27 -8.88
N GLN A 72 -0.91 -0.39 -8.72
CA GLN A 72 -0.73 -1.76 -9.20
C GLN A 72 -1.63 -2.76 -8.45
N LEU A 73 -1.75 -2.63 -7.13
CA LEU A 73 -2.66 -3.46 -6.34
C LEU A 73 -4.13 -3.21 -6.72
N LEU A 74 -4.50 -1.97 -7.01
CA LEU A 74 -5.83 -1.63 -7.55
C LEU A 74 -6.07 -2.30 -8.91
N GLY A 75 -5.05 -2.36 -9.77
CA GLY A 75 -5.11 -3.06 -11.06
C GLY A 75 -5.26 -4.58 -10.94
N LEU A 76 -4.82 -5.18 -9.83
CA LEU A 76 -4.99 -6.60 -9.53
C LEU A 76 -6.34 -6.94 -8.86
N ARG A 77 -7.20 -5.95 -8.56
CA ARG A 77 -8.44 -6.17 -7.81
C ARG A 77 -9.46 -7.03 -8.53
N GLU A 78 -9.43 -7.06 -9.84
CA GLU A 78 -10.42 -7.77 -10.65
C GLU A 78 -9.70 -8.73 -11.60
N VAL A 79 -10.00 -10.01 -11.45
CA VAL A 79 -9.50 -11.07 -12.34
C VAL A 79 -10.71 -11.78 -12.92
N VAL A 80 -10.81 -11.77 -14.25
CA VAL A 80 -11.81 -12.58 -14.96
C VAL A 80 -11.20 -13.95 -15.19
N LEU A 81 -11.76 -14.97 -14.54
CA LEU A 81 -11.41 -16.37 -14.74
C LEU A 81 -12.49 -17.05 -15.58
N PRO A 82 -12.11 -17.89 -16.57
CA PRO A 82 -13.08 -18.73 -17.25
C PRO A 82 -13.81 -19.62 -16.24
N ALA A 83 -15.13 -19.76 -16.38
CA ALA A 83 -15.95 -20.57 -15.47
C ALA A 83 -15.44 -22.02 -15.35
N ALA A 84 -14.92 -22.60 -16.44
CA ALA A 84 -14.32 -23.92 -16.43
C ALA A 84 -13.09 -24.04 -15.51
N VAL A 85 -12.28 -22.99 -15.40
CA VAL A 85 -11.12 -22.96 -14.50
C VAL A 85 -11.57 -22.93 -13.04
N VAL A 86 -12.61 -22.13 -12.74
CA VAL A 86 -13.21 -22.06 -11.40
C VAL A 86 -13.81 -23.41 -11.01
N ALA A 87 -14.54 -24.06 -11.92
CA ALA A 87 -15.11 -25.38 -11.69
C ALA A 87 -14.02 -26.44 -11.47
N ALA A 88 -12.96 -26.43 -12.27
CA ALA A 88 -11.82 -27.33 -12.08
C ALA A 88 -11.14 -27.12 -10.72
N ALA A 89 -11.00 -25.87 -10.27
CA ALA A 89 -10.46 -25.57 -8.96
C ALA A 89 -11.36 -26.11 -7.82
N ASP A 90 -12.69 -25.94 -7.89
CA ASP A 90 -13.60 -26.51 -6.87
C ASP A 90 -13.54 -28.05 -6.83
N LEU A 91 -13.38 -28.70 -7.99
CA LEU A 91 -13.21 -30.16 -8.08
C LEU A 91 -11.90 -30.63 -7.43
N LEU A 92 -10.77 -30.00 -7.79
CA LEU A 92 -9.46 -30.31 -7.20
C LEU A 92 -9.44 -30.07 -5.68
N LEU A 93 -10.04 -28.97 -5.23
CA LEU A 93 -10.18 -28.70 -3.80
C LEU A 93 -11.09 -29.71 -3.11
N GLY A 94 -12.14 -30.19 -3.80
CA GLY A 94 -13.02 -31.24 -3.31
C GLY A 94 -12.30 -32.57 -3.11
N ASP A 95 -11.44 -32.95 -4.07
CA ASP A 95 -10.59 -34.15 -3.97
C ASP A 95 -9.60 -34.05 -2.78
N ALA A 96 -8.99 -32.87 -2.62
CA ALA A 96 -8.06 -32.60 -1.51
C ALA A 96 -8.72 -32.65 -0.11
N LEU A 97 -10.05 -32.60 -0.01
CA LEU A 97 -10.75 -32.82 1.27
C LEU A 97 -10.65 -34.27 1.75
N GLY A 98 -10.41 -35.22 0.84
CA GLY A 98 -10.16 -36.63 1.17
C GLY A 98 -8.71 -36.93 1.57
N SER A 99 -7.83 -35.93 1.56
CA SER A 99 -6.41 -36.10 1.94
C SER A 99 -6.27 -36.65 3.36
N ASP A 100 -5.37 -37.62 3.56
CA ASP A 100 -5.00 -38.14 4.87
C ASP A 100 -4.30 -37.08 5.73
N ASP A 101 -3.52 -36.19 5.10
CA ASP A 101 -2.88 -35.07 5.79
C ASP A 101 -3.92 -34.04 6.26
N PRO A 102 -4.05 -33.80 7.59
CA PRO A 102 -5.03 -32.86 8.13
C PRO A 102 -4.77 -31.42 7.71
N VAL A 103 -3.51 -31.02 7.50
CA VAL A 103 -3.17 -29.65 7.11
C VAL A 103 -3.65 -29.36 5.70
N THR A 104 -3.40 -30.29 4.77
CA THR A 104 -3.89 -30.21 3.38
C THR A 104 -5.41 -30.16 3.33
N ARG A 105 -6.09 -31.03 4.11
CA ARG A 105 -7.55 -31.07 4.17
C ARG A 105 -8.16 -29.76 4.68
N GLU A 106 -7.61 -29.19 5.76
CA GLU A 106 -8.07 -27.91 6.32
C GLU A 106 -7.81 -26.75 5.35
N ALA A 107 -6.63 -26.70 4.75
CA ALA A 107 -6.29 -25.69 3.76
C ALA A 107 -7.21 -25.76 2.54
N ALA A 108 -7.54 -26.96 2.06
CA ALA A 108 -8.48 -27.18 0.97
C ALA A 108 -9.90 -26.72 1.34
N ALA A 109 -10.40 -27.06 2.54
CA ALA A 109 -11.70 -26.62 3.03
C ALA A 109 -11.78 -25.09 3.12
N ALA A 110 -10.78 -24.45 3.72
CA ALA A 110 -10.72 -23.01 3.87
C ALA A 110 -10.62 -22.28 2.52
N THR A 111 -9.90 -22.84 1.56
CA THR A 111 -9.75 -22.27 0.21
C THR A 111 -11.03 -22.44 -0.60
N ARG A 112 -11.66 -23.62 -0.54
CA ARG A 112 -12.93 -23.90 -1.22
C ARG A 112 -14.07 -23.03 -0.69
N GLY A 113 -14.14 -22.84 0.63
CA GLY A 113 -15.10 -21.93 1.26
C GLY A 113 -14.93 -20.49 0.78
N ARG A 114 -13.68 -19.99 0.74
CA ARG A 114 -13.36 -18.65 0.20
C ARG A 114 -13.72 -18.51 -1.28
N LEU A 115 -13.44 -19.54 -2.09
CA LEU A 115 -13.79 -19.56 -3.50
C LEU A 115 -15.31 -19.46 -3.70
N ARG A 116 -16.10 -20.29 -3.01
CA ARG A 116 -17.57 -20.26 -3.11
C ARG A 116 -18.18 -18.96 -2.59
N ALA A 117 -17.65 -18.41 -1.51
CA ALA A 117 -18.07 -17.11 -0.99
C ALA A 117 -17.81 -16.00 -2.02
N ALA A 118 -16.65 -15.99 -2.68
CA ALA A 118 -16.34 -15.03 -3.74
C ALA A 118 -17.26 -15.16 -4.96
N LEU A 119 -17.82 -16.35 -5.21
CA LEU A 119 -18.78 -16.62 -6.27
C LEU A 119 -20.25 -16.38 -5.84
N GLY A 120 -20.51 -16.01 -4.58
CA GLY A 120 -21.87 -15.86 -4.05
C GLY A 120 -22.62 -17.18 -3.85
N GLN A 121 -21.90 -18.29 -3.66
CA GLN A 121 -22.43 -19.65 -3.54
C GLN A 121 -22.35 -20.23 -2.11
N ALA A 122 -22.30 -19.36 -1.09
CA ALA A 122 -22.14 -19.72 0.31
C ALA A 122 -23.40 -20.33 0.92
#